data_AF-A0A1T4X9B5-F1
#
_entry.id   AF-A0A1T4X9B5-F1
#
_cell.length_a   1.000
_cell.length_b   1.000
_cell.length_c   1.000
_cell.angle_alpha   90.00
_cell.angle_beta   90.00
_cell.angle_gamma   90.00
#
_symmetry.space_group_name_H-M   'P 1'
#
loop_
_entity.id
_entity.type
_entity.pdbx_description
1 polymer ?
#
loop_
_entity_poly.entity_id
_entity_poly.type
_entity_poly.pdbx_seq_one_letter_code
_entity_poly.pdbx_strand_id
1 'polypeptide(L)'
;MIKDLIEEYKELTHTAIDAVDNLEFEKLNDILDKRQICIKKIEAAENKEEYITMLKSLNIEELEDLLNEKVKEKQDFIKKEIKAIAKFRQAGSAYNKKNITSSIFLNKKF
;
A
#
# COMPACT_ATOMS: atom_id res chain seq x y z
N MET A 1 -30.27 -6.09 2.28
CA MET A 1 -30.42 -5.71 3.71
C MET A 1 -29.11 -5.09 4.19
N ILE A 2 -29.09 -4.41 5.34
CA ILE A 2 -27.86 -3.78 5.86
C ILE A 2 -26.77 -4.83 6.16
N LYS A 3 -27.17 -6.04 6.56
CA LYS A 3 -26.28 -7.19 6.74
C LYS A 3 -25.46 -7.51 5.49
N ASP A 4 -26.12 -7.62 4.34
CA ASP A 4 -25.45 -7.94 3.07
C ASP A 4 -24.39 -6.87 2.71
N LEU A 5 -24.66 -5.60 3.03
CA LEU A 5 -23.71 -4.51 2.79
C LEU A 5 -22.48 -4.60 3.70
N ILE A 6 -22.65 -5.03 4.95
CA ILE A 6 -21.53 -5.19 5.89
C ILE A 6 -20.71 -6.44 5.54
N GLU A 7 -21.35 -7.52 5.11
CA GLU A 7 -20.67 -8.70 4.58
C GLU A 7 -19.90 -8.38 3.30
N GLU A 8 -20.50 -7.64 2.36
CA GLU A 8 -19.82 -7.15 1.16
C GLU A 8 -18.60 -6.28 1.53
N TYR A 9 -18.78 -5.37 2.48
CA TYR A 9 -17.69 -4.53 2.98
C TYR A 9 -16.53 -5.36 3.55
N LYS A 10 -16.84 -6.39 4.35
CA LYS A 10 -15.85 -7.31 4.92
C LYS A 10 -15.05 -8.04 3.84
N GLU A 11 -15.73 -8.62 2.86
CA GLU A 11 -15.10 -9.33 1.75
C GLU A 11 -14.21 -8.41 0.91
N LEU A 12 -14.67 -7.18 0.67
CA LEU A 12 -13.85 -6.17 0.01
C LEU A 12 -12.61 -5.80 0.83
N THR A 13 -12.71 -5.72 2.15
CA THR A 13 -11.55 -5.46 3.03
C THR A 13 -10.56 -6.63 2.99
N HIS A 14 -11.02 -7.89 3.00
CA HIS A 14 -10.15 -9.06 2.78
C HIS A 14 -9.44 -9.00 1.42
N THR A 15 -10.19 -8.71 0.35
CA THR A 15 -9.63 -8.59 -1.00
C THR A 15 -8.62 -7.45 -1.10
N ALA A 16 -8.83 -6.36 -0.36
CA ALA A 16 -7.90 -5.24 -0.30
C ALA A 16 -6.57 -5.66 0.37
N ILE A 17 -6.63 -6.42 1.46
CA ILE A 17 -5.44 -6.96 2.12
C ILE A 17 -4.64 -7.82 1.15
N ASP A 18 -5.29 -8.73 0.42
CA ASP A 18 -4.65 -9.58 -0.58
C ASP A 18 -4.01 -8.74 -1.71
N ALA A 19 -4.68 -7.70 -2.18
CA ALA A 19 -4.14 -6.82 -3.21
C ALA A 19 -2.90 -6.05 -2.72
N VAL A 20 -2.89 -5.61 -1.46
CA VAL A 20 -1.72 -4.97 -0.83
C VAL A 20 -0.56 -5.94 -0.72
N ASP A 21 -0.81 -7.17 -0.25
CA ASP A 21 0.23 -8.18 -0.09
C ASP A 21 0.86 -8.58 -1.44
N ASN A 22 0.06 -8.60 -2.51
CA ASN A 22 0.49 -8.93 -3.87
C ASN A 22 0.95 -7.73 -4.72
N LEU A 23 0.98 -6.51 -4.17
CA LEU A 23 1.36 -5.27 -4.89
C LEU A 23 0.45 -4.95 -6.10
N GLU A 24 -0.80 -5.40 -6.08
CA GLU A 24 -1.80 -5.18 -7.14
C GLU A 24 -2.49 -3.81 -6.97
N PHE A 25 -1.74 -2.72 -7.12
CA PHE A 25 -2.22 -1.37 -6.74
C PHE A 25 -3.38 -0.84 -7.58
N GLU A 26 -3.46 -1.18 -8.86
CA GLU A 26 -4.59 -0.78 -9.71
C GLU A 26 -5.89 -1.42 -9.21
N LYS A 27 -5.84 -2.72 -8.93
CA LYS A 27 -6.95 -3.47 -8.33
C LYS A 27 -7.30 -2.95 -6.94
N LEU A 28 -6.29 -2.58 -6.13
CA LEU A 28 -6.51 -2.00 -4.81
C LEU A 28 -7.36 -0.72 -4.89
N ASN A 29 -7.07 0.18 -5.84
CA ASN A 29 -7.88 1.40 -6.02
C ASN A 29 -9.34 1.08 -6.32
N ASP A 30 -9.61 0.16 -7.25
CA ASP A 30 -10.97 -0.26 -7.58
C ASP A 30 -11.72 -0.84 -6.36
N ILE A 31 -11.01 -1.61 -5.53
CA ILE A 31 -11.58 -2.18 -4.30
C ILE A 31 -11.91 -1.06 -3.30
N LEU A 32 -11.02 -0.09 -3.11
CA LEU A 32 -11.25 1.03 -2.19
C LEU A 32 -12.45 1.88 -2.61
N ASP A 33 -12.63 2.13 -3.92
CA ASP A 33 -13.80 2.83 -4.44
C ASP A 33 -15.10 2.07 -4.15
N LYS A 34 -15.09 0.74 -4.35
CA LYS A 34 -16.24 -0.12 -4.00
C LYS A 34 -16.54 -0.12 -2.50
N ARG A 35 -15.51 -0.12 -1.66
CA ARG A 35 -15.65 -0.01 -0.20
C ARG A 35 -16.29 1.31 0.18
N GLN A 36 -15.87 2.42 -0.42
CA GLN A 36 -16.45 3.74 -0.18
C GLN A 36 -17.92 3.81 -0.60
N ILE A 37 -18.31 3.12 -1.67
CA ILE A 37 -19.72 2.98 -2.08
C ILE A 37 -20.51 2.20 -1.03
N CYS A 38 -19.96 1.10 -0.50
CA CYS A 38 -20.61 0.32 0.56
C CYS A 38 -20.82 1.17 1.82
N ILE A 39 -19.81 1.92 2.25
CA ILE A 39 -19.93 2.85 3.40
C ILE A 39 -21.08 3.83 3.19
N LYS A 40 -21.16 4.47 2.01
CA LYS A 40 -22.25 5.42 1.72
C LYS A 40 -23.63 4.77 1.76
N LYS A 41 -23.76 3.54 1.29
CA LYS A 41 -25.02 2.77 1.36
C LYS A 41 -25.40 2.43 2.80
N ILE A 42 -24.41 2.08 3.63
CA ILE A 42 -24.59 1.78 5.05
C ILE A 42 -25.00 3.05 5.81
N GLU A 43 -24.34 4.18 5.56
CA GLU A 43 -24.65 5.47 6.20
C GLU A 43 -26.07 5.96 5.89
N ALA A 44 -26.57 5.65 4.69
CA ALA A 44 -27.93 5.98 4.27
C ALA A 44 -29.00 5.06 4.86
N ALA A 45 -28.63 3.95 5.51
CA ALA A 45 -29.58 3.01 6.11
C ALA A 45 -30.13 3.56 7.44
N GLU A 46 -31.44 3.40 7.66
CA GLU A 46 -32.13 3.94 8.84
C GLU A 46 -31.82 3.16 10.14
N ASN A 47 -31.42 1.87 10.05
CA ASN A 47 -31.28 0.99 11.21
C ASN A 47 -29.84 0.94 11.77
N LYS A 48 -29.45 1.99 12.50
CA LYS A 48 -28.08 2.17 13.04
C LYS A 48 -27.72 1.24 14.22
N GLU A 49 -28.70 0.73 14.98
CA GLU A 49 -28.42 -0.17 16.12
C GLU A 49 -28.04 -1.59 15.64
N GLU A 50 -28.72 -2.08 14.60
CA GLU A 50 -28.40 -3.34 13.94
C GLU A 50 -26.97 -3.30 13.35
N TYR A 51 -26.59 -2.15 12.80
CA TYR A 51 -25.27 -1.90 12.25
C TYR A 51 -24.15 -2.07 13.28
N ILE A 52 -24.24 -1.38 14.43
CA ILE A 52 -23.20 -1.44 15.47
C ILE A 52 -23.01 -2.88 15.98
N THR A 53 -24.11 -3.60 16.14
CA THR A 53 -24.08 -5.00 16.60
C THR A 53 -23.39 -5.89 15.57
N MET A 54 -23.68 -5.69 14.28
CA MET A 54 -23.07 -6.45 13.20
C MET A 54 -21.58 -6.17 13.04
N LEU A 55 -21.15 -4.90 13.10
CA LEU A 55 -19.74 -4.52 13.03
C LEU A 55 -18.90 -5.28 14.06
N LYS A 56 -19.39 -5.33 15.31
CA LYS A 56 -18.73 -6.06 16.40
C LYS A 56 -18.74 -7.56 16.16
N SER A 57 -19.88 -8.12 15.74
CA SER A 57 -19.98 -9.58 15.52
C SER A 57 -19.09 -10.09 14.39
N LEU A 58 -18.79 -9.23 13.42
CA LEU A 58 -18.01 -9.57 12.23
C LEU A 58 -16.53 -9.20 12.35
N ASN A 59 -16.11 -8.61 13.48
CA ASN A 59 -14.77 -8.13 13.76
C ASN A 59 -14.26 -7.17 12.67
N ILE A 60 -15.11 -6.22 12.27
CA ILE A 60 -14.79 -5.28 11.19
C ILE A 60 -13.67 -4.32 11.62
N GLU A 61 -13.67 -3.89 12.89
CA GLU A 61 -12.67 -2.97 13.42
C GLU A 61 -11.26 -3.59 13.36
N GLU A 62 -11.12 -4.84 13.81
CA GLU A 62 -9.85 -5.56 13.75
C GLU A 62 -9.37 -5.78 12.31
N LEU A 63 -10.31 -5.98 11.38
CA LEU A 63 -9.98 -6.16 9.97
C LEU A 63 -9.51 -4.85 9.30
N GLU A 64 -10.08 -3.71 9.68
CA GLU A 64 -9.60 -2.39 9.25
C GLU A 64 -8.20 -2.11 9.77
N ASP A 65 -7.95 -2.40 11.05
CA ASP A 65 -6.64 -2.22 11.65
C ASP A 65 -5.58 -3.06 10.93
N LEU A 66 -5.91 -4.31 10.60
CA LEU A 66 -5.04 -5.18 9.83
C LEU A 66 -4.75 -4.61 8.43
N LEU A 67 -5.76 -4.11 7.71
CA LEU A 67 -5.54 -3.49 6.41
C LEU A 67 -4.63 -2.26 6.52
N ASN A 68 -4.86 -1.40 7.52
CA ASN A 68 -4.04 -0.21 7.76
C ASN A 68 -2.58 -0.57 8.07
N GLU A 69 -2.36 -1.59 8.89
CA GLU A 69 -1.03 -2.12 9.17
C GLU A 69 -0.35 -2.60 7.90
N LYS A 70 -1.03 -3.44 7.11
CA LYS A 70 -0.50 -3.98 5.84
C LYS A 70 -0.13 -2.91 4.83
N VAL A 71 -0.98 -1.90 4.66
CA VAL A 71 -0.69 -0.75 3.78
C VAL A 71 0.56 -0.03 4.26
N LYS A 72 0.68 0.23 5.56
CA LYS A 72 1.84 0.92 6.15
C LYS A 72 3.12 0.12 5.98
N GLU A 73 3.09 -1.18 6.27
CA GLU A 73 4.22 -2.09 6.07
C GLU A 73 4.70 -2.06 4.62
N LYS A 74 3.76 -2.14 3.66
CA LYS A 74 4.10 -2.13 2.24
C LYS A 74 4.64 -0.79 1.77
N GLN A 75 4.08 0.32 2.25
CA GLN A 75 4.61 1.66 1.97
C GLN A 75 6.05 1.81 2.48
N ASP A 76 6.34 1.34 3.69
CA ASP A 76 7.68 1.44 4.26
C ASP A 76 8.68 0.53 3.56
N PHE A 77 8.25 -0.65 3.11
CA PHE A 77 9.03 -1.51 2.22
C PHE A 77 9.41 -0.78 0.92
N ILE A 78 8.44 -0.21 0.21
CA ILE A 78 8.67 0.51 -1.06
C ILE A 78 9.62 1.69 -0.85
N LYS A 79 9.45 2.46 0.24
CA LYS A 79 10.35 3.57 0.57
C LYS A 79 11.79 3.09 0.78
N LYS A 80 11.99 1.93 1.41
CA LYS A 80 13.34 1.34 1.60
C LYS A 80 13.95 0.95 0.26
N GLU A 81 13.19 0.31 -0.62
CA GLU A 81 13.65 -0.08 -1.96
C GLU A 81 14.06 1.14 -2.81
N ILE A 82 13.24 2.20 -2.82
CA ILE A 82 13.57 3.45 -3.52
C ILE A 82 14.87 4.06 -2.99
N LYS A 83 15.05 4.08 -1.67
CA LYS A 83 16.30 4.57 -1.04
C LYS A 83 17.50 3.70 -1.43
N ALA A 84 17.34 2.38 -1.52
CA ALA A 84 18.41 1.48 -1.95
C ALA A 84 18.81 1.75 -3.41
N ILE A 85 17.84 1.90 -4.31
CA ILE A 85 18.08 2.24 -5.72
C ILE A 85 18.82 3.59 -5.84
N ALA A 86 18.40 4.60 -5.08
CA ALA A 86 19.05 5.91 -5.08
C ALA A 86 20.52 5.82 -4.63
N LYS A 87 20.81 5.06 -3.57
CA LYS A 87 22.18 4.82 -3.10
C LYS A 87 23.03 4.10 -4.14
N PHE A 88 22.48 3.07 -4.79
CA PHE A 88 23.17 2.33 -5.84
C PHE A 88 23.56 3.24 -7.01
N ARG A 89 22.64 4.10 -7.47
CA ARG A 89 22.90 5.09 -8.53
C ARG A 89 23.99 6.10 -8.13
N GLN A 90 23.99 6.56 -6.88
CA GLN A 90 25.03 7.47 -6.37
C GLN A 90 26.40 6.79 -6.34
N ALA A 91 26.48 5.55 -5.84
CA ALA A 91 27.71 4.78 -5.84
C ALA A 91 28.25 4.58 -7.26
N GLY A 92 27.41 4.10 -8.20
CA GLY A 92 27.80 3.93 -9.60
C GLY A 92 28.31 5.23 -10.25
N SER A 93 27.65 6.36 -9.97
CA SER A 93 28.11 7.67 -10.44
C SER A 93 29.46 8.08 -9.83
N ALA A 94 29.69 7.79 -8.55
CA ALA A 94 30.95 8.07 -7.86
C ALA A 94 32.12 7.23 -8.41
N TYR A 95 31.87 5.95 -8.72
CA TYR A 95 32.87 5.07 -9.35
C TYR A 95 33.22 5.53 -10.77
N ASN A 96 32.22 5.88 -11.59
CA ASN A 96 32.47 6.41 -12.93
C ASN A 96 33.24 7.74 -12.92
N LYS A 97 32.99 8.61 -11.93
CA LYS A 97 33.70 9.89 -11.79
C LYS A 97 35.18 9.73 -11.40
N LYS A 98 35.54 8.68 -10.65
CA LYS A 98 36.94 8.36 -10.30
C LYS A 98 37.76 7.78 -11.46
N ASN A 99 37.11 7.06 -12.39
CA ASN A 99 37.79 6.48 -13.55
C ASN A 99 38.08 7.49 -14.67
N ILE A 100 37.38 8.63 -14.69
CA ILE A 100 37.65 9.71 -15.66
C ILE A 100 38.88 10.52 -15.23
N THR A 101 39.10 10.74 -13.94
CA THR A 101 40.21 11.56 -13.43
C THR A 101 41.57 10.85 -13.37
N SER A 102 41.62 9.52 -13.33
CA SER A 102 42.88 8.75 -13.39
C SER A 102 43.47 8.65 -14.81
N SER A 103 42.68 8.90 -15.86
CA SER A 103 43.15 8.86 -17.25
C SER A 103 43.89 10.13 -17.71
N ILE A 104 43.72 11.26 -17.02
CA ILE A 104 44.32 12.55 -17.41
C ILE A 104 45.79 12.67 -16.94
N PHE A 105 46.19 11.93 -15.89
CA PHE A 105 47.53 12.04 -15.30
C PHE A 105 48.57 11.06 -15.87
N LEU A 106 48.17 10.09 -16.70
CA LEU A 106 49.10 9.08 -17.25
C LEU A 106 49.74 9.45 -18.60
N ASN A 107 49.42 10.61 -19.18
CA ASN A 107 49.96 11.04 -20.47
C ASN A 107 51.10 12.07 -20.42
N LYS A 108 51.65 12.38 -19.24
CA LYS A 108 52.96 13.06 -19.15
C LYS A 108 54.09 12.04 -19.04
N LYS A 109 54.40 11.39 -20.16
CA LYS A 109 55.69 10.75 -20.37
C LYS A 109 56.62 11.76 -21.06
N PHE A 110 57.70 12.09 -20.34
CA PHE A 110 58.99 12.65 -20.78
C PHE A 110 58.97 13.96 -21.56
#